data_AF-A0A5A7NQ07-F1
#
_entry.id   AF-A0A5A7NQ07-F1
#
_cell.length_a   1.000
_cell.length_b   1.000
_cell.length_c   1.000
_cell.angle_alpha   90.00
_cell.angle_beta   90.00
_cell.angle_gamma   90.00
#
_symmetry.space_group_name_H-M   'P 1'
#
loop_
_entity.id
_entity.type
_entity.pdbx_description
1 polymer ?
#
loop_
_entity_poly.entity_id
_entity_poly.type
_entity_poly.pdbx_seq_one_letter_code
_entity_poly.pdbx_strand_id
1 'polypeptide(L)'
;MAAALALSAGPLLPAPAVHKAPLRPPLPAAAGAGETGAVDPAPALPWKDPVRARKYQTTEAATLYSSATGQRKRASIPADYTLASPGGKLSSDGTRVQVRYRSETGWVPLSKTIRVALSTPAGKLSWKDSAARNVAPWCAGVSIRTSSAGGNSAHVDWARNGPGRKEAREWISLATVAGRNRPLDPNHPLAVAIQYHECAHILQYRAYGYDGAALKAAMNRAYGRDNGIEHMADCMADVLGARRTGTDYLPDGSTRMWVAGYGGSCTGGQLGAARKLIAGERP
;
A
#
# COMPACT_ATOMS: atom_id res chain seq x y z
N MET A 1 45.51 20.31 33.04
CA MET A 1 45.26 18.85 33.10
C MET A 1 44.17 18.52 32.09
N ALA A 2 44.54 17.91 30.97
CA ALA A 2 43.64 17.53 29.89
C ALA A 2 43.28 16.05 30.03
N ALA A 3 41.99 15.72 30.05
CA ALA A 3 41.50 14.34 30.04
C ALA A 3 40.92 14.03 28.66
N ALA A 4 41.59 13.15 27.93
CA ALA A 4 41.14 12.60 26.66
C ALA A 4 40.09 11.51 26.91
N LEU A 5 38.92 11.64 26.29
CA LEU A 5 37.90 10.59 26.24
C LEU A 5 38.05 9.83 24.91
N ALA A 6 38.41 8.56 25.02
CA ALA A 6 38.54 7.63 23.91
C ALA A 6 37.16 7.20 23.39
N LEU A 7 36.89 7.40 22.10
CA LEU A 7 35.78 6.77 21.39
C LEU A 7 36.11 5.30 21.13
N SER A 8 35.29 4.39 21.65
CA SER A 8 35.28 2.98 21.26
C SER A 8 34.31 2.79 20.09
N ALA A 9 34.83 2.27 18.97
CA ALA A 9 34.03 1.87 17.82
C ALA A 9 33.39 0.50 18.10
N GLY A 10 32.06 0.47 18.21
CA GLY A 10 31.28 -0.77 18.29
C GLY A 10 31.15 -1.47 16.93
N PRO A 11 30.91 -2.79 16.90
CA PRO A 11 30.93 -3.58 15.67
C PRO A 11 29.75 -3.29 14.75
N LEU A 12 30.03 -3.23 13.45
CA LEU A 12 29.06 -3.19 12.36
C LEU A 12 28.19 -4.46 12.38
N LEU A 13 26.88 -4.27 12.63
CA LEU A 13 25.89 -5.33 12.44
C LEU A 13 25.65 -5.56 10.94
N PRO A 14 25.48 -6.82 10.49
CA PRO A 14 25.18 -7.13 9.10
C PRO A 14 23.76 -6.69 8.71
N ALA A 15 23.62 -6.25 7.46
CA ALA A 15 22.34 -5.84 6.88
C ALA A 15 21.31 -7.00 6.88
N PRO A 16 20.03 -6.73 7.18
CA PRO A 16 19.00 -7.77 7.14
C PRO A 16 18.70 -8.20 5.69
N ALA A 17 18.61 -9.51 5.51
CA ALA A 17 18.25 -10.16 4.26
C ALA A 17 16.84 -9.74 3.80
N VAL A 18 16.71 -9.50 2.50
CA VAL A 18 15.44 -9.19 1.82
C VAL A 18 14.57 -10.45 1.82
N HIS A 19 13.59 -10.51 2.73
CA HIS A 19 12.56 -11.55 2.69
C HIS A 19 11.61 -11.29 1.53
N LYS A 20 11.66 -12.19 0.52
CA LYS A 20 10.63 -12.34 -0.50
C LYS A 20 9.31 -12.75 0.18
N ALA A 21 8.22 -12.08 -0.20
CA ALA A 21 6.86 -12.38 0.27
C ALA A 21 6.45 -13.84 -0.06
N PRO A 22 5.62 -14.48 0.79
CA PRO A 22 5.18 -15.85 0.56
C PRO A 22 4.19 -15.94 -0.61
N LEU A 23 4.44 -16.92 -1.48
CA LEU A 23 3.52 -17.39 -2.52
C LEU A 23 2.22 -17.91 -1.90
N ARG A 24 1.09 -17.54 -2.50
CA ARG A 24 -0.23 -18.14 -2.22
C ARG A 24 -0.19 -19.66 -2.45
N PRO A 25 -0.86 -20.48 -1.62
CA PRO A 25 -1.09 -21.89 -1.94
C PRO A 25 -2.12 -22.03 -3.08
N PRO A 26 -1.98 -23.04 -3.97
CA PRO A 26 -2.95 -23.32 -5.00
C PRO A 26 -4.18 -24.05 -4.44
N LEU A 27 -5.35 -23.75 -5.01
CA LEU A 27 -6.59 -24.50 -4.81
C LEU A 27 -6.50 -25.90 -5.45
N PRO A 28 -7.20 -26.92 -4.90
CA PRO A 28 -7.14 -28.29 -5.41
C PRO A 28 -7.86 -28.44 -6.75
N ALA A 29 -7.26 -29.24 -7.63
CA ALA A 29 -7.80 -29.64 -8.92
C ALA A 29 -8.89 -30.72 -8.74
N ALA A 30 -10.02 -30.54 -9.42
CA ALA A 30 -11.00 -31.61 -9.61
C ALA A 30 -10.55 -32.50 -10.77
N ALA A 31 -10.42 -33.79 -10.48
CA ALA A 31 -10.16 -34.85 -11.45
C ALA A 31 -11.44 -35.23 -12.20
N GLY A 32 -11.31 -35.52 -13.49
CA GLY A 32 -12.35 -36.10 -14.34
C GLY A 32 -11.77 -36.47 -15.71
N ALA A 33 -11.77 -37.76 -16.00
CA ALA A 33 -11.05 -38.46 -17.07
C ALA A 33 -11.66 -38.32 -18.48
N GLY A 34 -10.85 -38.64 -19.51
CA GLY A 34 -11.32 -38.94 -20.86
C GLY A 34 -10.29 -38.74 -21.97
N GLU A 35 -9.35 -39.68 -22.14
CA GLU A 35 -8.55 -39.83 -23.35
C GLU A 35 -9.40 -40.45 -24.47
N THR A 36 -9.49 -39.78 -25.62
CA THR A 36 -9.54 -40.41 -26.96
C THR A 36 -8.92 -39.42 -27.95
N GLY A 37 -7.88 -39.84 -28.66
CA GLY A 37 -7.09 -38.97 -29.53
C GLY A 37 -7.78 -38.58 -30.85
N ALA A 38 -7.31 -37.48 -31.44
CA ALA A 38 -6.89 -37.38 -32.84
C ALA A 38 -6.57 -35.92 -33.22
N VAL A 39 -5.53 -35.80 -34.06
CA VAL A 39 -5.12 -34.68 -34.91
C VAL A 39 -4.45 -33.48 -34.23
N ASP A 40 -3.15 -33.33 -34.50
CA ASP A 40 -2.36 -32.13 -34.23
C ASP A 40 -3.05 -30.88 -34.80
N PRO A 41 -3.40 -29.88 -33.98
CA PRO A 41 -3.73 -28.58 -34.51
C PRO A 41 -2.43 -27.90 -34.96
N ALA A 42 -2.42 -27.49 -36.23
CA ALA A 42 -1.44 -26.58 -36.82
C ALA A 42 -1.02 -25.48 -35.84
N PRO A 43 0.24 -24.99 -35.89
CA PRO A 43 0.71 -23.95 -34.97
C PRO A 43 -0.26 -22.77 -35.01
N ALA A 44 -0.92 -22.52 -33.89
CA ALA A 44 -1.80 -21.39 -33.72
C ALA A 44 -0.98 -20.13 -34.03
N LEU A 45 -1.27 -19.50 -35.16
CA LEU A 45 -0.81 -18.15 -35.46
C LEU A 45 -1.16 -17.28 -34.23
N PRO A 46 -0.24 -16.38 -33.80
CA PRO A 46 -0.51 -15.56 -32.63
C PRO A 46 -1.78 -14.77 -32.91
N TRP A 47 -2.81 -15.05 -32.11
CA TRP A 47 -4.05 -14.30 -32.10
C TRP A 47 -3.66 -12.83 -31.90
N LYS A 48 -3.67 -12.05 -32.98
CA LYS A 48 -3.60 -10.60 -32.92
C LYS A 48 -4.91 -10.14 -32.32
N ASP A 49 -4.97 -10.22 -31.00
CA ASP A 49 -5.99 -9.63 -30.15
C ASP A 49 -6.27 -8.24 -30.73
N PRO A 50 -7.47 -7.97 -31.30
CA PRO A 50 -7.71 -6.74 -32.03
C PRO A 50 -7.35 -5.57 -31.12
N VAL A 51 -6.59 -4.64 -31.67
CA VAL A 51 -6.13 -3.39 -31.04
C VAL A 51 -7.35 -2.68 -30.46
N ARG A 52 -7.67 -2.99 -29.20
CA ARG A 52 -8.80 -2.44 -28.45
C ARG A 52 -8.28 -1.40 -27.50
N ALA A 53 -9.07 -0.36 -27.29
CA ALA A 53 -8.80 0.63 -26.26
C ALA A 53 -8.61 -0.07 -24.90
N ARG A 54 -7.59 0.36 -24.16
CA ARG A 54 -7.27 -0.12 -22.81
C ARG A 54 -7.00 1.07 -21.91
N LYS A 55 -7.15 0.88 -20.60
CA LYS A 55 -6.70 1.84 -19.58
C LYS A 55 -5.75 1.15 -18.63
N TYR A 56 -4.76 1.90 -18.19
CA TYR A 56 -3.72 1.44 -17.28
C TYR A 56 -3.57 2.45 -16.15
N GLN A 57 -3.39 1.99 -14.93
CA GLN A 57 -3.07 2.85 -13.79
C GLN A 57 -1.64 2.57 -13.35
N THR A 58 -0.85 3.63 -13.16
CA THR A 58 0.50 3.49 -12.60
C THR A 58 0.43 3.04 -11.14
N THR A 59 1.22 2.03 -10.78
CA THR A 59 1.32 1.53 -9.38
C THR A 59 2.37 2.28 -8.58
N GLU A 60 3.29 2.94 -9.26
CA GLU A 60 4.37 3.77 -8.71
C GLU A 60 4.76 4.81 -9.76
N ALA A 61 5.74 5.68 -9.45
CA ALA A 61 6.22 6.65 -10.44
C ALA A 61 6.80 5.93 -11.67
N ALA A 62 6.38 6.34 -12.86
CA ALA A 62 6.76 5.72 -14.13
C ALA A 62 7.35 6.75 -15.09
N THR A 63 8.15 6.29 -16.04
CA THR A 63 8.67 7.13 -17.12
C THR A 63 7.84 6.96 -18.39
N LEU A 64 7.46 8.07 -19.01
CA LEU A 64 6.94 8.09 -20.37
C LEU A 64 8.13 8.16 -21.34
N TYR A 65 8.30 7.13 -22.17
CA TYR A 65 9.35 7.03 -23.16
C TYR A 65 8.87 7.50 -24.55
N SER A 66 9.82 7.98 -25.34
CA SER A 66 9.54 8.45 -26.71
C SER A 66 9.33 7.35 -27.73
N SER A 67 9.83 6.14 -27.47
CA SER A 67 9.67 4.99 -28.36
C SER A 67 9.50 3.68 -27.57
N ALA A 68 9.08 2.63 -28.28
CA ALA A 68 8.82 1.31 -27.71
C ALA A 68 10.07 0.65 -27.10
N THR A 69 11.26 0.91 -27.67
CA THR A 69 12.52 0.28 -27.27
C THR A 69 13.56 1.26 -26.75
N GLY A 70 13.39 2.56 -26.97
CA GLY A 70 14.37 3.59 -26.61
C GLY A 70 14.28 4.02 -25.16
N GLN A 71 15.39 4.58 -24.65
CA GLN A 71 15.48 5.08 -23.26
C GLN A 71 15.21 6.59 -23.14
N ARG A 72 15.04 7.29 -24.26
CA ARG A 72 14.76 8.73 -24.25
C ARG A 72 13.42 9.01 -23.56
N LYS A 73 13.53 9.61 -22.38
CA LYS A 73 12.44 10.10 -21.53
C LYS A 73 11.75 11.30 -22.17
N ARG A 74 10.41 11.30 -22.12
CA ARG A 74 9.54 12.44 -22.43
C ARG A 74 9.02 13.10 -21.16
N ALA A 75 8.50 12.31 -20.24
CA ALA A 75 7.90 12.81 -19.00
C ALA A 75 8.06 11.84 -17.83
N SER A 76 7.90 12.35 -16.61
CA SER A 76 7.64 11.54 -15.42
C SER A 76 6.13 11.49 -15.18
N ILE A 77 5.58 10.29 -15.03
CA ILE A 77 4.20 10.03 -14.67
C ILE A 77 4.18 9.70 -13.17
N PRO A 78 3.37 10.38 -12.34
CA PRO A 78 3.27 10.02 -10.93
C PRO A 78 2.63 8.64 -10.75
N ALA A 79 2.75 8.09 -9.54
CA ALA A 79 1.91 6.97 -9.12
C ALA A 79 0.42 7.36 -9.22
N ASP A 80 -0.43 6.36 -9.37
CA ASP A 80 -1.90 6.46 -9.32
C ASP A 80 -2.49 7.31 -10.43
N TYR A 81 -1.79 7.34 -11.56
CA TYR A 81 -2.25 8.03 -12.74
C TYR A 81 -2.87 7.03 -13.70
N THR A 82 -4.15 7.22 -14.01
CA THR A 82 -4.85 6.45 -15.03
C THR A 82 -4.58 7.04 -16.41
N LEU A 83 -4.04 6.20 -17.27
CA LEU A 83 -3.57 6.45 -18.62
C LEU A 83 -4.50 5.77 -19.63
N ALA A 84 -4.88 6.51 -20.67
CA ALA A 84 -5.61 5.93 -21.79
C ALA A 84 -4.62 5.32 -22.80
N SER A 85 -4.93 4.13 -23.31
CA SER A 85 -4.24 3.50 -24.44
C SER A 85 -5.25 3.27 -25.56
N PRO A 86 -5.51 4.29 -26.41
CA PRO A 86 -6.59 4.23 -27.41
C PRO A 86 -6.45 3.06 -28.39
N GLY A 87 -5.21 2.74 -28.77
CA GLY A 87 -4.90 1.62 -29.67
C GLY A 87 -4.33 0.39 -28.97
N GLY A 88 -4.27 0.34 -27.63
CA GLY A 88 -3.73 -0.83 -26.92
C GLY A 88 -2.36 -1.32 -27.38
N LYS A 89 -1.56 -0.48 -28.06
CA LYS A 89 -0.35 -0.92 -28.78
C LYS A 89 0.72 -1.31 -27.77
N LEU A 90 1.23 -2.53 -27.91
CA LEU A 90 2.33 -3.03 -27.11
C LEU A 90 3.65 -2.89 -27.89
N SER A 91 4.75 -2.77 -27.16
CA SER A 91 6.08 -2.90 -27.75
C SER A 91 6.28 -4.33 -28.28
N SER A 92 7.25 -4.53 -29.18
CA SER A 92 7.51 -5.84 -29.79
C SER A 92 7.87 -6.92 -28.78
N ASP A 93 8.49 -6.54 -27.66
CA ASP A 93 8.84 -7.42 -26.53
C ASP A 93 7.70 -7.52 -25.47
N GLY A 94 6.58 -6.83 -25.69
CA GLY A 94 5.45 -6.82 -24.77
C GLY A 94 5.73 -6.15 -23.42
N THR A 95 6.84 -5.43 -23.23
CA THR A 95 7.21 -4.83 -21.94
C THR A 95 6.64 -3.44 -21.73
N ARG A 96 6.19 -2.76 -22.79
CA ARG A 96 5.64 -1.40 -22.76
C ARG A 96 4.32 -1.32 -23.51
N VAL A 97 3.53 -0.33 -23.11
CA VAL A 97 2.28 0.01 -23.79
C VAL A 97 2.27 1.48 -24.19
N GLN A 98 1.76 1.76 -25.38
CA GLN A 98 1.57 3.12 -25.85
C GLN A 98 0.35 3.74 -25.15
N VAL A 99 0.56 4.89 -24.53
CA VAL A 99 -0.44 5.59 -23.73
C VAL A 99 -0.47 7.08 -24.07
N ARG A 100 -1.56 7.73 -23.71
CA ARG A 100 -1.69 9.18 -23.64
C ARG A 100 -1.53 9.65 -22.20
N TYR A 101 -0.61 10.58 -21.99
CA TYR A 101 -0.40 11.27 -20.73
C TYR A 101 -0.47 12.77 -21.01
N ARG A 102 -1.50 13.43 -20.45
CA ARG A 102 -1.84 14.83 -20.81
C ARG A 102 -2.02 14.95 -22.34
N SER A 103 -1.34 15.90 -22.97
CA SER A 103 -1.35 16.09 -24.44
C SER A 103 -0.36 15.20 -25.19
N GLU A 104 0.45 14.38 -24.50
CA GLU A 104 1.51 13.60 -25.12
C GLU A 104 1.13 12.13 -25.32
N THR A 105 1.65 11.54 -26.40
CA THR A 105 1.65 10.09 -26.61
C THR A 105 3.06 9.54 -26.42
N GLY A 106 3.19 8.46 -25.67
CA GLY A 106 4.47 7.79 -25.44
C GLY A 106 4.29 6.38 -24.94
N TRP A 107 5.37 5.77 -24.46
CA TRP A 107 5.41 4.37 -24.04
C TRP A 107 5.69 4.28 -22.55
N VAL A 108 4.89 3.50 -21.81
CA VAL A 108 5.07 3.29 -20.37
C VAL A 108 5.38 1.82 -20.09
N PRO A 109 6.27 1.49 -19.14
CA PRO A 109 6.53 0.11 -18.73
C PRO A 109 5.29 -0.53 -18.14
N LEU A 110 4.94 -1.72 -18.64
CA LEU A 110 3.83 -2.50 -18.09
C LEU A 110 4.12 -2.99 -16.67
N SER A 111 5.38 -3.22 -16.31
CA SER A 111 5.79 -3.59 -14.95
C SER A 111 5.48 -2.53 -13.88
N LYS A 112 5.18 -1.31 -14.29
CA LYS A 112 4.85 -0.16 -13.43
C LYS A 112 3.37 0.24 -13.53
N THR A 113 2.57 -0.60 -14.18
CA THR A 113 1.15 -0.32 -14.41
C THR A 113 0.30 -1.56 -14.22
N ILE A 114 -0.95 -1.35 -13.87
CA ILE A 114 -1.99 -2.39 -13.87
C ILE A 114 -3.09 -2.02 -14.84
N ARG A 115 -3.70 -3.02 -15.47
CA ARG A 115 -4.88 -2.79 -16.31
C ARG A 115 -6.07 -2.44 -15.43
N VAL A 116 -6.83 -1.42 -15.82
CA VAL A 116 -8.06 -0.99 -15.13
C VAL A 116 -9.26 -0.97 -16.07
N ALA A 117 -10.46 -0.85 -15.51
CA ALA A 117 -11.69 -0.79 -16.29
C ALA A 117 -11.70 0.43 -17.23
N LEU A 118 -12.36 0.29 -18.39
CA LEU A 118 -12.50 1.41 -19.32
C LEU A 118 -13.32 2.57 -18.73
N SER A 119 -14.18 2.29 -17.76
CA SER A 119 -14.95 3.29 -17.00
C SER A 119 -14.09 4.12 -16.05
N THR A 120 -12.90 3.67 -15.67
CA THR A 120 -12.02 4.42 -14.74
C THR A 120 -11.61 5.76 -15.35
N PRO A 121 -11.89 6.91 -14.69
CA PRO A 121 -11.49 8.22 -15.21
C PRO A 121 -9.98 8.32 -15.44
N ALA A 122 -9.57 9.01 -16.50
CA ALA A 122 -8.17 9.31 -16.74
C ALA A 122 -7.70 10.43 -15.79
N GLY A 123 -6.43 10.40 -15.38
CA GLY A 123 -5.88 11.38 -14.45
C GLY A 123 -5.33 10.76 -13.16
N LYS A 124 -4.80 11.62 -12.28
CA LYS A 124 -4.32 11.22 -10.96
C LYS A 124 -5.52 10.89 -10.07
N LEU A 125 -5.46 9.80 -9.31
CA LEU A 125 -6.41 9.54 -8.25
C LEU A 125 -6.43 10.70 -7.24
N SER A 126 -7.59 10.89 -6.61
CA SER A 126 -7.66 11.75 -5.43
C SER A 126 -6.83 11.14 -4.30
N TRP A 127 -6.39 11.98 -3.36
CA TRP A 127 -5.64 11.52 -2.19
C TRP A 127 -6.41 10.42 -1.45
N LYS A 128 -7.72 10.63 -1.28
CA LYS A 128 -8.65 9.68 -0.66
C LYS A 128 -8.66 8.33 -1.37
N ASP A 129 -8.76 8.32 -2.69
CA ASP A 129 -8.85 7.07 -3.47
C ASP A 129 -7.52 6.31 -3.48
N SER A 130 -6.40 7.04 -3.52
CA SER A 130 -5.06 6.45 -3.34
C SER A 130 -4.93 5.76 -1.99
N ALA A 131 -5.28 6.45 -0.91
CA ALA A 131 -5.23 5.88 0.44
C ALA A 131 -6.19 4.69 0.60
N ALA A 132 -7.41 4.79 0.07
CA ALA A 132 -8.38 3.70 0.10
C ALA A 132 -7.84 2.45 -0.59
N ARG A 133 -7.21 2.61 -1.77
CA ARG A 133 -6.58 1.50 -2.48
C ARG A 133 -5.44 0.89 -1.68
N ASN A 134 -4.60 1.70 -1.05
CA ASN A 134 -3.45 1.21 -0.29
C ASN A 134 -3.88 0.33 0.90
N VAL A 135 -4.96 0.69 1.61
CA VAL A 135 -5.45 -0.07 2.77
C VAL A 135 -6.43 -1.19 2.41
N ALA A 136 -7.03 -1.16 1.22
CA ALA A 136 -8.07 -2.11 0.79
C ALA A 136 -7.72 -3.61 0.99
N PRO A 137 -6.47 -4.07 0.82
CA PRO A 137 -6.13 -5.48 1.08
C PRO A 137 -6.40 -5.93 2.52
N TRP A 138 -6.43 -5.00 3.47
CA TRP A 138 -6.53 -5.27 4.91
C TRP A 138 -7.82 -4.70 5.51
N CYS A 139 -8.19 -3.50 5.09
CA CYS A 139 -9.36 -2.75 5.56
C CYS A 139 -10.40 -2.60 4.45
N ALA A 140 -10.77 -3.71 3.81
CA ALA A 140 -11.81 -3.71 2.80
C ALA A 140 -13.13 -3.12 3.35
N GLY A 141 -13.78 -2.27 2.55
CA GLY A 141 -15.05 -1.61 2.90
C GLY A 141 -14.93 -0.41 3.84
N VAL A 142 -13.75 -0.13 4.40
CA VAL A 142 -13.55 1.03 5.28
C VAL A 142 -13.49 2.31 4.46
N SER A 143 -14.35 3.28 4.80
CA SER A 143 -14.38 4.56 4.09
C SER A 143 -13.22 5.46 4.51
N ILE A 144 -12.59 6.13 3.54
CA ILE A 144 -11.54 7.11 3.80
C ILE A 144 -12.11 8.53 3.75
N ARG A 145 -11.74 9.35 4.74
CA ARG A 145 -11.97 10.79 4.80
C ARG A 145 -10.63 11.49 4.86
N THR A 146 -10.55 12.66 4.24
CA THR A 146 -9.30 13.41 4.15
C THR A 146 -9.50 14.86 4.55
N SER A 147 -8.56 15.43 5.29
CA SER A 147 -8.58 16.84 5.68
C SER A 147 -7.18 17.44 5.60
N SER A 148 -7.09 18.73 5.28
CA SER A 148 -5.84 19.49 5.38
C SER A 148 -5.61 20.09 6.78
N ALA A 149 -6.60 20.04 7.67
CA ALA A 149 -6.59 20.66 8.99
C ALA A 149 -6.71 19.65 10.16
N GLY A 150 -6.89 18.37 9.86
CA GLY A 150 -7.18 17.33 10.85
C GLY A 150 -5.97 16.46 11.21
N GLY A 151 -6.08 15.73 12.32
CA GLY A 151 -5.22 14.60 12.66
C GLY A 151 -5.61 13.32 11.91
N ASN A 152 -4.82 12.27 12.09
CA ASN A 152 -5.14 10.93 11.59
C ASN A 152 -5.87 10.17 12.69
N SER A 153 -6.93 9.44 12.33
CA SER A 153 -7.68 8.65 13.30
C SER A 153 -8.58 7.63 12.62
N ALA A 154 -8.62 6.43 13.21
CA ALA A 154 -9.62 5.42 12.95
C ALA A 154 -10.86 5.62 13.83
N HIS A 155 -12.04 5.48 13.24
CA HIS A 155 -13.30 5.70 13.92
C HIS A 155 -14.25 4.52 13.74
N VAL A 156 -15.07 4.33 14.78
CA VAL A 156 -16.21 3.43 14.78
C VAL A 156 -17.40 4.21 15.32
N ASP A 157 -18.53 4.13 14.62
CA ASP A 157 -19.83 4.60 15.09
C ASP A 157 -20.85 3.46 14.99
N TRP A 158 -21.93 3.53 15.76
CA TRP A 158 -22.99 2.54 15.76
C TRP A 158 -24.23 3.11 15.07
N ALA A 159 -24.47 2.67 13.83
CA ALA A 159 -25.71 2.98 13.16
C ALA A 159 -26.82 2.06 13.63
N ARG A 160 -27.98 2.64 13.95
CA ARG A 160 -29.20 1.89 14.18
C ARG A 160 -29.85 1.58 12.83
N ASN A 161 -29.78 0.32 12.41
CA ASN A 161 -30.39 -0.16 11.17
C ASN A 161 -31.67 -0.96 11.49
N GLY A 162 -32.63 -0.28 12.13
CA GLY A 162 -33.92 -0.85 12.54
C GLY A 162 -33.99 -1.25 14.04
N PRO A 163 -35.11 -1.85 14.48
CA PRO A 163 -35.29 -2.27 15.86
C PRO A 163 -34.27 -3.34 16.26
N GLY A 164 -33.45 -3.06 17.28
CA GLY A 164 -32.51 -4.02 17.86
C GLY A 164 -31.24 -4.32 17.05
N ARG A 165 -31.10 -3.84 15.81
CA ARG A 165 -29.89 -4.04 14.98
C ARG A 165 -28.98 -2.82 15.03
N LYS A 166 -27.80 -3.00 15.62
CA LYS A 166 -26.69 -2.05 15.55
C LYS A 166 -25.66 -2.58 14.57
N GLU A 167 -25.22 -1.73 13.64
CA GLU A 167 -24.13 -2.03 12.73
C GLU A 167 -22.98 -1.06 13.00
N ALA A 168 -21.77 -1.59 13.15
CA ALA A 168 -20.57 -0.79 13.27
C ALA A 168 -20.25 -0.15 11.91
N ARG A 169 -20.16 1.18 11.89
CA ARG A 169 -19.70 1.95 10.75
C ARG A 169 -18.28 2.42 10.99
N GLU A 170 -17.41 2.02 10.10
CA GLU A 170 -15.98 2.26 10.20
C GLU A 170 -15.52 3.28 9.17
N TRP A 171 -14.68 4.22 9.60
CA TRP A 171 -13.97 5.10 8.68
C TRP A 171 -12.62 5.51 9.23
N ILE A 172 -11.74 5.89 8.33
CA ILE A 172 -10.42 6.42 8.65
C ILE A 172 -10.37 7.88 8.18
N SER A 173 -9.97 8.78 9.07
CA SER A 173 -9.68 10.18 8.76
C SER A 173 -8.18 10.34 8.61
N LEU A 174 -7.73 10.97 7.51
CA LEU A 174 -6.32 11.16 7.21
C LEU A 174 -6.00 12.62 6.90
N ALA A 175 -4.88 13.08 7.43
CA ALA A 175 -4.29 14.36 7.08
C ALA A 175 -3.65 14.28 5.69
N THR A 176 -3.95 15.23 4.81
CA THR A 176 -3.30 15.34 3.49
C THR A 176 -2.01 16.15 3.51
N VAL A 177 -1.62 16.61 4.70
CA VAL A 177 -0.44 17.44 4.95
C VAL A 177 0.39 16.87 6.10
N ALA A 178 1.68 17.17 6.11
CA ALA A 178 2.62 16.82 7.18
C ALA A 178 3.31 18.06 7.75
N GLY A 179 3.53 18.08 9.07
CA GLY A 179 4.25 19.15 9.77
C GLY A 179 3.64 20.53 9.51
N ARG A 180 4.46 21.48 9.04
CA ARG A 180 4.08 22.88 8.70
C ARG A 180 3.16 22.98 7.46
N ASN A 181 2.05 22.24 7.43
CA ASN A 181 1.04 22.22 6.35
C ASN A 181 1.60 21.86 4.96
N ARG A 182 2.66 21.05 4.88
CA ARG A 182 3.22 20.65 3.59
C ARG A 182 2.39 19.52 2.98
N PRO A 183 2.00 19.59 1.70
CA PRO A 183 1.31 18.48 1.04
C PRO A 183 2.08 17.17 1.18
N LEU A 184 1.38 16.11 1.57
CA LEU A 184 1.92 14.77 1.71
C LEU A 184 1.39 13.92 0.54
N ASP A 185 2.29 13.32 -0.25
CA ASP A 185 1.87 12.37 -1.28
C ASP A 185 1.27 11.12 -0.60
N PRO A 186 0.07 10.65 -1.01
CA PRO A 186 -0.57 9.49 -0.38
C PRO A 186 0.23 8.20 -0.51
N ASN A 187 1.18 8.11 -1.45
CA ASN A 187 2.07 6.96 -1.62
C ASN A 187 3.47 7.21 -1.06
N HIS A 188 3.69 8.36 -0.41
CA HIS A 188 4.91 8.56 0.35
C HIS A 188 5.00 7.51 1.47
N PRO A 189 6.16 6.90 1.76
CA PRO A 189 6.28 5.88 2.81
C PRO A 189 5.72 6.31 4.18
N LEU A 190 5.94 7.56 4.59
CA LEU A 190 5.30 8.15 5.79
C LEU A 190 3.77 8.11 5.72
N ALA A 191 3.16 8.47 4.58
CA ALA A 191 1.71 8.49 4.42
C ALA A 191 1.12 7.07 4.45
N VAL A 192 1.78 6.12 3.79
CA VAL A 192 1.38 4.71 3.78
C VAL A 192 1.50 4.11 5.18
N ALA A 193 2.55 4.45 5.92
CA ALA A 193 2.69 4.03 7.31
C ALA A 193 1.54 4.54 8.20
N ILE A 194 1.16 5.82 8.05
CA ILE A 194 0.00 6.39 8.74
C ILE A 194 -1.30 5.68 8.32
N GLN A 195 -1.51 5.46 7.02
CA GLN A 195 -2.68 4.73 6.51
C GLN A 195 -2.79 3.32 7.11
N TYR A 196 -1.66 2.61 7.21
CA TYR A 196 -1.62 1.26 7.78
C TYR A 196 -1.80 1.27 9.29
N HIS A 197 -1.29 2.29 9.98
CA HIS A 197 -1.52 2.51 11.41
C HIS A 197 -3.02 2.69 11.70
N GLU A 198 -3.70 3.59 10.97
CA GLU A 198 -5.14 3.77 11.17
C GLU A 198 -5.96 2.53 10.77
N CYS A 199 -5.54 1.84 9.71
CA CYS A 199 -6.14 0.55 9.36
C CYS A 199 -5.94 -0.50 10.47
N ALA A 200 -4.79 -0.52 11.12
CA ALA A 200 -4.52 -1.42 12.23
C ALA A 200 -5.48 -1.18 13.42
N HIS A 201 -5.84 0.06 13.73
CA HIS A 201 -6.86 0.33 14.73
C HIS A 201 -8.23 -0.26 14.37
N ILE A 202 -8.66 -0.16 13.10
CA ILE A 202 -9.89 -0.84 12.66
C ILE A 202 -9.81 -2.35 12.89
N LEU A 203 -8.67 -2.98 12.55
CA LEU A 203 -8.46 -4.41 12.77
C LEU A 203 -8.46 -4.78 14.26
N GLN A 204 -7.87 -3.96 15.12
CA GLN A 204 -7.93 -4.11 16.58
C GLN A 204 -9.37 -4.06 17.10
N TYR A 205 -10.16 -3.06 16.65
CA TYR A 205 -11.56 -2.95 17.03
C TYR A 205 -12.35 -4.20 16.62
N ARG A 206 -12.17 -4.68 15.39
CA ARG A 206 -12.80 -5.90 14.89
C ARG A 206 -12.43 -7.14 15.71
N ALA A 207 -11.14 -7.35 16.00
CA ALA A 207 -10.65 -8.51 16.77
C ALA A 207 -11.19 -8.54 18.23
N TYR A 208 -11.46 -7.37 18.80
CA TYR A 208 -12.06 -7.26 20.13
C TYR A 208 -13.59 -7.16 20.12
N GLY A 209 -14.23 -7.23 18.96
CA GLY A 209 -15.69 -7.05 18.86
C GLY A 209 -16.13 -5.68 19.36
N TYR A 210 -15.30 -4.66 19.13
CA TYR A 210 -15.51 -3.26 19.52
C TYR A 210 -15.55 -3.01 21.04
N ASP A 211 -15.06 -3.95 21.84
CA ASP A 211 -14.82 -3.74 23.27
C ASP A 211 -13.51 -2.97 23.50
N GLY A 212 -13.63 -1.64 23.57
CA GLY A 212 -12.48 -0.74 23.77
C GLY A 212 -11.79 -0.93 25.12
N ALA A 213 -12.50 -1.36 26.16
CA ALA A 213 -11.90 -1.59 27.48
C ALA A 213 -11.04 -2.85 27.49
N ALA A 214 -11.55 -3.95 26.94
CA ALA A 214 -10.81 -5.19 26.79
C ALA A 214 -9.58 -5.00 25.87
N LEU A 215 -9.75 -4.29 24.75
CA LEU A 215 -8.66 -3.94 23.85
C LEU A 215 -7.58 -3.15 24.60
N LYS A 216 -7.95 -2.07 25.29
CA LYS A 216 -6.99 -1.23 26.04
C LYS A 216 -6.24 -2.05 27.09
N ALA A 217 -6.95 -2.84 27.89
CA ALA A 217 -6.34 -3.65 28.93
C ALA A 217 -5.33 -4.66 28.37
N ALA A 218 -5.69 -5.35 27.28
CA ALA A 218 -4.81 -6.33 26.65
C ALA A 218 -3.58 -5.67 26.01
N MET A 219 -3.74 -4.56 25.29
CA MET A 219 -2.62 -3.89 24.64
C MET A 219 -1.68 -3.23 25.66
N ASN A 220 -2.21 -2.60 26.70
CA ASN A 220 -1.38 -2.05 27.78
C ASN A 220 -0.58 -3.17 28.49
N ARG A 221 -1.18 -4.34 28.69
CA ARG A 221 -0.47 -5.51 29.23
C ARG A 221 0.66 -5.98 28.31
N ALA A 222 0.43 -6.05 27.00
CA ALA A 222 1.43 -6.46 26.02
C ALA A 222 2.66 -5.52 25.97
N TYR A 223 2.48 -4.24 26.32
CA TYR A 223 3.55 -3.24 26.32
C TYR A 223 4.06 -2.87 27.70
N GLY A 224 3.41 -3.31 28.78
CA GLY A 224 3.75 -2.94 30.16
C GLY A 224 3.60 -1.45 30.45
N ARG A 225 2.83 -0.71 29.64
CA ARG A 225 2.63 0.75 29.75
C ARG A 225 1.29 1.16 29.14
N ASP A 226 0.88 2.39 29.46
CA ASP A 226 -0.23 3.04 28.75
C ASP A 226 0.10 3.31 27.27
N ASN A 227 -0.94 3.51 26.47
CA ASN A 227 -0.88 3.66 25.00
C ASN A 227 -0.44 2.40 24.25
N GLY A 228 -0.63 1.20 24.82
CA GLY A 228 -0.31 -0.04 24.14
C GLY A 228 -1.06 -0.21 22.81
N ILE A 229 -2.27 0.35 22.69
CA ILE A 229 -3.10 0.31 21.46
C ILE A 229 -2.33 0.93 20.28
N GLU A 230 -1.80 2.13 20.48
CA GLU A 230 -1.05 2.89 19.48
C GLU A 230 0.25 2.20 19.07
N HIS A 231 0.99 1.69 20.05
CA HIS A 231 2.23 0.95 19.77
C HIS A 231 1.95 -0.38 19.06
N MET A 232 0.85 -1.05 19.38
CA MET A 232 0.45 -2.25 18.65
C MET A 232 0.03 -1.88 17.22
N ALA A 233 -0.64 -0.75 17.00
CA ALA A 233 -1.00 -0.30 15.65
C ALA A 233 0.25 -0.03 14.80
N ASP A 234 1.31 0.53 15.37
CA ASP A 234 2.63 0.64 14.73
C ASP A 234 3.22 -0.71 14.36
N CYS A 235 3.17 -1.69 15.26
CA CYS A 235 3.68 -3.04 14.98
C CYS A 235 2.85 -3.79 13.94
N MET A 236 1.54 -3.59 13.94
CA MET A 236 0.67 -4.09 12.89
C MET A 236 1.03 -3.42 11.56
N ALA A 237 1.22 -2.09 11.52
CA ALA A 237 1.65 -1.40 10.31
C ALA A 237 2.96 -1.98 9.73
N ASP A 238 3.93 -2.32 10.58
CA ASP A 238 5.16 -3.03 10.16
C ASP A 238 4.85 -4.39 9.52
N VAL A 239 3.95 -5.18 10.13
CA VAL A 239 3.51 -6.48 9.58
C VAL A 239 2.75 -6.31 8.25
N LEU A 240 1.98 -5.24 8.10
CA LEU A 240 1.30 -4.87 6.85
C LEU A 240 2.28 -4.40 5.75
N GLY A 241 3.56 -4.22 6.08
CA GLY A 241 4.63 -3.85 5.15
C GLY A 241 4.97 -2.35 5.13
N ALA A 242 4.53 -1.58 6.12
CA ALA A 242 4.90 -0.18 6.22
C ALA A 242 6.40 0.00 6.49
N ARG A 243 6.97 1.05 5.91
CA ARG A 243 8.26 1.60 6.34
C ARG A 243 7.99 2.80 7.24
N ARG A 244 8.28 2.67 8.55
CA ARG A 244 8.01 3.73 9.53
C ARG A 244 9.13 4.74 9.73
N THR A 245 10.32 4.54 9.16
CA THR A 245 11.41 5.53 9.25
C THR A 245 12.10 5.75 7.91
N GLY A 246 12.57 6.98 7.68
CA GLY A 246 13.31 7.30 6.48
C GLY A 246 13.85 8.72 6.46
N THR A 247 14.45 9.06 5.33
CA THR A 247 15.05 10.36 5.07
C THR A 247 14.56 10.87 3.73
N ASP A 248 14.02 12.08 3.75
CA ASP A 248 13.67 12.83 2.55
C ASP A 248 14.85 13.72 2.14
N TYR A 249 15.07 13.86 0.84
CA TYR A 249 15.98 14.85 0.26
C TYR A 249 15.16 16.02 -0.26
N LEU A 250 15.38 17.20 0.30
CA LEU A 250 14.64 18.41 -0.02
C LEU A 250 15.25 19.14 -1.24
N PRO A 251 14.48 19.99 -1.95
CA PRO A 251 14.97 20.70 -3.14
C PRO A 251 16.18 21.63 -2.89
N ASP A 252 16.37 22.08 -1.65
CA ASP A 252 17.50 22.90 -1.22
C ASP A 252 18.77 22.07 -0.92
N GLY A 253 18.74 20.76 -1.18
CA GLY A 253 19.84 19.83 -0.92
C GLY A 253 19.92 19.34 0.53
N SER A 254 19.08 19.86 1.44
CA SER A 254 19.04 19.39 2.82
C SER A 254 18.30 18.06 2.95
N THR A 255 18.56 17.32 4.04
CA THR A 255 17.86 16.08 4.36
C THR A 255 16.93 16.26 5.54
N ARG A 256 15.78 15.58 5.51
CA ARG A 256 14.85 15.53 6.64
C ARG A 256 14.55 14.09 7.01
N MET A 257 14.94 13.70 8.22
CA MET A 257 14.50 12.43 8.79
C MET A 257 13.02 12.52 9.17
N TRP A 258 12.30 11.42 8.98
CA TRP A 258 10.93 11.26 9.43
C TRP A 258 10.75 9.91 10.12
N VAL A 259 9.84 9.91 11.08
CA VAL A 259 9.39 8.74 11.81
C VAL A 259 7.86 8.78 11.78
N ALA A 260 7.24 7.65 11.47
CA ALA A 260 5.81 7.43 11.56
C ALA A 260 5.49 6.71 12.88
N GLY A 261 4.42 7.14 13.54
CA GLY A 261 3.98 6.56 14.81
C GLY A 261 4.83 6.99 16.00
N TYR A 262 4.81 6.18 17.05
CA TYR A 262 5.40 6.47 18.35
C TYR A 262 6.87 6.01 18.45
N GLY A 263 7.48 5.61 17.32
CA GLY A 263 8.86 5.14 17.23
C GLY A 263 9.10 3.77 17.86
N GLY A 264 10.36 3.32 17.80
CA GLY A 264 10.80 2.03 18.36
C GLY A 264 10.58 0.81 17.44
N SER A 265 11.22 -0.30 17.80
CA SER A 265 11.07 -1.59 17.15
C SER A 265 10.10 -2.50 17.92
N CYS A 266 9.47 -3.42 17.20
CA CYS A 266 8.59 -4.42 17.78
C CYS A 266 9.39 -5.65 18.19
N THR A 267 9.14 -6.15 19.39
CA THR A 267 9.69 -7.45 19.82
C THR A 267 9.05 -8.60 19.05
N GLY A 268 9.67 -9.79 19.07
CA GLY A 268 9.08 -10.98 18.44
C GLY A 268 7.68 -11.31 18.97
N GLY A 269 7.45 -11.15 20.28
CA GLY A 269 6.13 -11.32 20.89
C GLY A 269 5.09 -10.31 20.39
N GLN A 270 5.49 -9.03 20.27
CA GLN A 270 4.62 -7.98 19.74
C GLN A 270 4.26 -8.21 18.27
N LEU A 271 5.23 -8.64 17.44
CA LEU A 271 4.97 -9.03 16.05
C LEU A 271 4.05 -10.25 15.95
N GLY A 272 4.19 -11.22 16.86
CA GLY A 272 3.28 -12.36 16.95
C GLY A 272 1.84 -11.93 17.26
N ALA A 273 1.67 -11.06 18.26
CA ALA A 273 0.38 -10.49 18.62
C ALA A 273 -0.24 -9.66 17.48
N ALA A 274 0.56 -8.85 16.79
CA ALA A 274 0.13 -8.07 15.63
C ALA A 274 -0.41 -8.96 14.51
N ARG A 275 0.26 -10.08 14.19
CA ARG A 275 -0.23 -11.05 13.18
C ARG A 275 -1.58 -11.65 13.56
N LYS A 276 -1.76 -12.03 14.82
CA LYS A 276 -3.06 -12.55 15.31
C LYS A 276 -4.17 -11.52 15.14
N LEU A 277 -3.92 -10.27 15.54
CA LEU A 277 -4.89 -9.18 15.37
C LEU A 277 -5.24 -8.93 13.90
N ILE A 278 -4.26 -8.98 12.99
CA ILE A 278 -4.49 -8.87 11.54
C ILE A 278 -5.36 -10.03 11.02
N ALA A 279 -5.20 -11.23 11.59
CA ALA A 279 -6.05 -12.38 11.30
C ALA A 279 -7.44 -12.31 11.97
N GLY A 280 -7.73 -11.28 12.76
CA GLY A 280 -8.98 -11.13 13.51
C GLY A 280 -9.02 -11.89 14.84
N GLU A 281 -7.87 -12.39 15.31
CA GLU A 281 -7.74 -13.15 16.55
C GLU A 281 -7.23 -12.28 17.70
N ARG A 282 -7.63 -12.62 18.93
CA ARG A 282 -7.10 -12.00 20.15
C ARG A 282 -5.76 -12.67 20.52
N PRO A 283 -4.72 -11.88 20.85
CA PRO A 283 -3.38 -12.40 21.07
C PRO A 283 -3.21 -13.22 22.35
#